data_AF-A0A3D5J107-F1
#
_entry.id   AF-A0A3D5J107-F1
#
_cell.length_a   1.000
_cell.length_b   1.000
_cell.length_c   1.000
_cell.angle_alpha   90.00
_cell.angle_beta   90.00
_cell.angle_gamma   90.00
#
_symmetry.space_group_name_H-M   'P 1'
#
loop_
_entity.id
_entity.type
_entity.pdbx_description
1 polymer ?
#
loop_
_entity_poly.entity_id
_entity_poly.type
_entity_poly.pdbx_seq_one_letter_code
_entity_poly.pdbx_strand_id
1 'polypeptide(L)'
;MSITGDAPKSISTIQKIASAIGLTGLLILVLAIANFNFPNKSLFLSLSLGMITLGTMIFSVDAYWGKHAGIKNDGVWFKSLSGKGFWAWILGIGLTLFYVVLYWFPQYLGLNSESANTGIIALFDPLSKFINGGPASQWFVYGTLYTVAIWIFGFKFILKYRHNRYEIIRTCSVMFFQLGFAFLIPEILARLNKPYFA
;
A
#
# COMPACT_ATOMS: atom_id res chain seq x y z
N MET A 1 20.96 -31.87 -9.63
CA MET A 1 19.74 -32.35 -10.31
C MET A 1 19.29 -31.24 -11.25
N SER A 2 19.45 -31.47 -12.57
CA SER A 2 19.16 -30.66 -13.78
C SER A 2 18.60 -29.24 -13.60
N ILE A 3 19.36 -28.16 -13.85
CA ILE A 3 19.56 -27.45 -15.14
C ILE A 3 18.25 -27.02 -15.83
N THR A 4 17.51 -26.10 -15.21
CA THR A 4 16.90 -24.90 -15.82
C THR A 4 16.51 -23.95 -14.68
N GLY A 5 17.49 -23.62 -13.84
CA GLY A 5 17.38 -22.41 -13.03
C GLY A 5 17.53 -21.26 -13.99
N ASP A 6 16.43 -20.73 -14.53
CA ASP A 6 16.46 -19.39 -15.11
C ASP A 6 17.14 -18.50 -14.07
N ALA A 7 18.35 -18.06 -14.39
CA ALA A 7 19.14 -17.14 -13.58
C ALA A 7 18.21 -16.02 -13.10
N PRO A 8 18.37 -15.48 -11.86
CA PRO A 8 17.47 -14.47 -11.34
C PRO A 8 17.33 -13.38 -12.40
N LYS A 9 16.18 -13.35 -13.06
CA LYS A 9 15.98 -12.57 -14.28
C LYS A 9 16.36 -11.15 -13.93
N SER A 10 17.48 -10.68 -14.47
CA SER A 10 18.09 -9.43 -14.06
C SER A 10 17.03 -8.34 -14.15
N ILE A 11 16.81 -7.65 -13.04
CA ILE A 11 15.81 -6.59 -12.96
C ILE A 11 16.13 -5.56 -14.03
N SER A 12 15.16 -5.27 -14.90
CA SER A 12 15.28 -4.26 -15.96
C SER A 12 15.67 -2.90 -15.37
N THR A 13 16.42 -2.08 -16.10
CA THR A 13 16.75 -0.71 -15.66
C THR A 13 15.50 0.08 -15.31
N ILE A 14 14.40 -0.14 -16.04
CA ILE A 14 13.08 0.46 -15.76
C ILE A 14 12.54 -0.02 -14.42
N GLN A 15 12.61 -1.32 -14.13
CA GLN A 15 12.17 -1.87 -12.85
C GLN A 15 13.02 -1.38 -11.67
N LYS A 16 14.33 -1.15 -11.86
CA LYS A 16 15.19 -0.56 -10.83
C LYS A 16 14.78 0.87 -10.51
N ILE A 17 14.57 1.69 -11.54
CA ILE A 17 14.10 3.08 -11.38
C ILE A 17 12.72 3.10 -10.72
N ALA A 18 11.80 2.26 -11.19
CA ALA A 18 10.46 2.14 -10.62
C ALA A 18 10.49 1.73 -9.13
N SER A 19 11.37 0.79 -8.77
CA SER A 19 11.58 0.38 -7.37
C SER A 19 12.18 1.51 -6.53
N ALA A 20 13.12 2.27 -7.09
CA ALA A 20 13.70 3.44 -6.40
C ALA A 20 12.64 4.51 -6.12
N ILE A 21 11.80 4.85 -7.11
CA ILE A 21 10.68 5.79 -6.95
C ILE A 21 9.69 5.31 -5.89
N GLY A 22 9.33 4.02 -5.91
CA GLY A 22 8.46 3.45 -4.87
C GLY A 22 9.08 3.51 -3.47
N LEU A 23 10.39 3.22 -3.37
CA LEU A 23 11.13 3.25 -2.12
C LEU A 23 11.29 4.67 -1.57
N THR A 24 11.48 5.68 -2.43
CA THR A 24 11.52 7.08 -1.99
C THR A 24 10.17 7.52 -1.44
N GLY A 25 9.06 7.09 -2.05
CA GLY A 25 7.72 7.36 -1.49
C GLY A 25 7.54 6.68 -0.13
N LEU A 26 7.95 5.42 0.02
CA LEU A 26 7.89 4.71 1.30
C LEU A 26 8.77 5.37 2.37
N LEU A 27 9.94 5.88 1.99
CA LEU A 27 10.86 6.57 2.91
C LEU A 27 10.21 7.84 3.49
N ILE A 28 9.43 8.58 2.71
CA ILE A 28 8.69 9.75 3.20
C ILE A 28 7.70 9.33 4.30
N LEU A 29 7.02 8.19 4.17
CA LEU A 29 6.13 7.66 5.22
C LEU A 29 6.91 7.26 6.47
N VAL A 30 8.07 6.62 6.32
CA VAL A 30 8.91 6.23 7.47
C VAL A 30 9.45 7.47 8.20
N LEU A 31 9.85 8.52 7.48
CA LEU A 31 10.24 9.79 8.09
C LEU A 31 9.08 10.47 8.84
N ALA A 32 7.84 10.29 8.35
CA ALA A 32 6.66 10.74 9.06
C ALA A 32 6.40 9.92 10.36
N ILE A 33 6.75 8.62 10.41
CA ILE A 33 6.74 7.84 11.68
C ILE A 33 7.75 8.42 12.66
N ALA A 34 8.93 8.80 12.17
CA ALA A 34 10.00 9.40 12.97
C ALA A 34 9.70 10.83 13.43
N ASN A 35 8.46 11.33 13.28
CA ASN A 35 8.03 12.68 13.67
C ASN A 35 8.80 13.82 12.97
N PHE A 36 9.26 13.60 11.73
CA PHE A 36 9.84 14.69 10.94
C PHE A 36 8.75 15.69 10.53
N ASN A 37 8.98 16.99 10.78
CA ASN A 37 7.97 18.02 10.56
C ASN A 37 7.96 18.47 9.10
N PHE A 38 6.88 18.18 8.38
CA PHE A 38 6.72 18.56 6.97
C PHE A 38 5.96 19.89 6.84
N PRO A 39 6.52 20.92 6.18
CA PRO A 39 5.88 22.23 6.06
C PRO A 39 4.58 22.17 5.23
N ASN A 40 4.54 21.38 4.14
CA ASN A 40 3.36 21.18 3.29
C ASN A 40 2.85 19.74 3.35
N LYS A 41 2.19 19.37 4.45
CA LYS A 41 1.70 18.00 4.71
C LYS A 41 0.90 17.38 3.55
N SER A 42 0.03 18.16 2.89
CA SER A 42 -0.75 17.71 1.74
C SER A 42 0.11 17.34 0.51
N LEU A 43 1.13 18.16 0.20
CA LEU A 43 2.03 17.90 -0.92
C LEU A 43 2.90 16.67 -0.66
N PHE A 44 3.45 16.53 0.56
CA PHE A 44 4.25 15.36 0.90
C PHE A 44 3.44 14.07 0.95
N LEU A 45 2.19 14.12 1.43
CA LEU A 45 1.28 12.97 1.42
C LEU A 45 0.96 12.51 -0.02
N SER A 46 0.52 13.45 -0.86
CA SER A 46 0.18 13.17 -2.27
C SER A 46 1.40 12.71 -3.07
N LEU A 47 2.56 13.32 -2.84
CA LEU A 47 3.81 12.89 -3.46
C LEU A 47 4.20 11.48 -3.03
N SER A 48 4.13 11.17 -1.74
CA SER A 48 4.43 9.84 -1.20
C SER A 48 3.53 8.76 -1.81
N LEU A 49 2.21 8.95 -1.72
CA LEU A 49 1.23 8.02 -2.28
C LEU A 49 1.35 7.91 -3.80
N GLY A 50 1.58 9.03 -4.48
CA GLY A 50 1.80 9.09 -5.93
C GLY A 50 3.04 8.33 -6.36
N MET A 51 4.17 8.51 -5.66
CA MET A 51 5.43 7.82 -5.93
C MET A 51 5.32 6.31 -5.70
N ILE A 52 4.69 5.87 -4.61
CA ILE A 52 4.44 4.45 -4.34
C ILE A 52 3.56 3.83 -5.44
N THR A 53 2.50 4.54 -5.81
CA THR A 53 1.55 4.09 -6.83
C THR A 53 2.20 4.01 -8.21
N LEU A 54 2.85 5.09 -8.67
CA LEU A 54 3.51 5.15 -9.97
C LEU A 54 4.68 4.16 -10.04
N GLY A 55 5.52 4.10 -9.01
CA GLY A 55 6.63 3.15 -8.96
C GLY A 55 6.14 1.71 -9.09
N THR A 56 5.08 1.34 -8.37
CA THR A 56 4.54 -0.03 -8.43
C THR A 56 3.81 -0.32 -9.75
N MET A 57 3.12 0.67 -10.32
CA MET A 57 2.47 0.55 -11.64
C MET A 57 3.48 0.38 -12.76
N ILE A 58 4.51 1.23 -12.83
CA ILE A 58 5.58 1.14 -13.84
C ILE A 58 6.30 -0.20 -13.73
N PHE A 59 6.61 -0.63 -12.51
CA PHE A 59 7.20 -1.95 -12.27
C PHE A 59 6.29 -3.08 -12.77
N SER A 60 4.99 -3.00 -12.49
CA SER A 60 4.01 -4.03 -12.90
C SER A 60 3.81 -4.06 -14.41
N VAL A 61 3.78 -2.90 -15.07
CA VAL A 61 3.71 -2.82 -16.53
C VAL A 61 4.94 -3.47 -17.14
N ASP A 62 6.16 -3.05 -16.80
CA ASP A 62 7.38 -3.66 -17.36
C ASP A 62 7.48 -5.18 -17.04
N ALA A 63 6.96 -5.62 -15.89
CA ALA A 63 6.98 -7.02 -15.50
C ALA A 63 6.08 -7.92 -16.37
N TYR A 64 4.98 -7.40 -16.93
CA TYR A 64 3.97 -8.18 -17.67
C TYR A 64 3.76 -7.74 -19.13
N TRP A 65 4.16 -6.53 -19.50
CA TRP A 65 4.06 -6.00 -20.86
C TRP A 65 5.00 -6.75 -21.80
N GLY A 66 4.52 -7.07 -23.02
CA GLY A 66 5.29 -7.82 -24.02
C GLY A 66 5.52 -9.31 -23.71
N LYS A 67 5.01 -9.84 -22.58
CA LYS A 67 5.10 -11.29 -22.32
C LYS A 67 3.98 -12.06 -23.04
N HIS A 68 4.34 -13.26 -23.52
CA HIS A 68 3.38 -14.19 -24.14
C HIS A 68 2.12 -14.39 -23.29
N ALA A 69 0.99 -14.52 -23.97
CA ALA A 69 -0.30 -14.79 -23.36
C ALA A 69 -0.26 -16.10 -22.54
N GLY A 70 -0.79 -16.05 -21.32
CA GLY A 70 -0.85 -17.20 -20.40
C GLY A 70 -0.78 -16.79 -18.93
N ILE A 71 -1.30 -17.63 -18.04
CA ILE A 71 -1.20 -17.44 -16.58
C ILE A 71 0.18 -17.91 -16.14
N LYS A 72 1.14 -16.97 -16.04
CA LYS A 72 2.51 -17.29 -15.61
C LYS A 72 2.60 -17.29 -14.08
N ASN A 73 2.65 -18.48 -13.50
CA ASN A 73 2.96 -18.71 -12.09
C ASN A 73 4.37 -19.32 -11.89
N ASP A 74 5.22 -19.21 -12.90
CA ASP A 74 6.50 -19.91 -12.93
C ASP A 74 7.45 -19.37 -11.86
N GLY A 75 7.95 -20.28 -11.04
CA GLY A 75 9.00 -20.04 -10.04
C GLY A 75 8.65 -19.07 -8.92
N VAL A 76 7.36 -18.84 -8.61
CA VAL A 76 6.95 -17.98 -7.48
C VAL A 76 7.58 -18.44 -6.16
N TRP A 77 7.61 -19.75 -5.93
CA TRP A 77 8.20 -20.36 -4.71
C TRP A 77 9.73 -20.24 -4.61
N PHE A 78 10.42 -20.00 -5.72
CA PHE A 78 11.88 -19.85 -5.74
C PHE A 78 12.34 -18.39 -5.56
N LYS A 79 11.41 -17.42 -5.50
CA LYS A 79 11.75 -16.02 -5.24
C LYS A 79 12.00 -15.81 -3.75
N SER A 80 13.06 -15.10 -3.39
CA SER A 80 13.43 -14.83 -1.99
C SER A 80 12.34 -14.14 -1.15
N LEU A 81 11.45 -13.38 -1.80
CA LEU A 81 10.33 -12.67 -1.17
C LEU A 81 9.07 -13.53 -1.00
N SER A 82 8.92 -14.61 -1.78
CA SER A 82 7.73 -15.48 -1.77
C SER A 82 8.01 -16.90 -1.30
N GLY A 83 9.27 -17.34 -1.30
CA GLY A 83 9.73 -18.48 -0.54
C GLY A 83 9.92 -18.11 0.94
N LYS A 84 10.17 -19.10 1.80
CA LYS A 84 10.50 -18.93 3.24
C LYS A 84 11.89 -18.29 3.46
N GLY A 85 12.29 -17.33 2.61
CA GLY A 85 13.58 -16.66 2.63
C GLY A 85 13.65 -15.54 3.67
N PHE A 86 14.85 -15.01 3.89
CA PHE A 86 15.14 -13.96 4.87
C PHE A 86 14.24 -12.72 4.73
N TRP A 87 14.04 -12.23 3.50
CA TRP A 87 13.21 -11.07 3.23
C TRP A 87 11.72 -11.30 3.52
N ALA A 88 11.22 -12.53 3.38
CA ALA A 88 9.85 -12.88 3.75
C ALA A 88 9.63 -12.80 5.27
N TRP A 89 10.61 -13.23 6.08
CA TRP A 89 10.57 -13.10 7.54
C TRP A 89 10.63 -11.65 7.99
N ILE A 90 11.51 -10.83 7.40
CA ILE A 90 11.57 -9.39 7.71
C ILE A 90 10.22 -8.71 7.44
N LEU A 91 9.62 -8.97 6.28
CA LEU A 91 8.30 -8.41 5.94
C LEU A 91 7.22 -8.92 6.88
N GLY A 92 7.20 -10.22 7.20
CA GLY A 92 6.23 -10.81 8.13
C GLY A 92 6.30 -10.18 9.51
N ILE A 93 7.49 -10.16 10.12
CA ILE A 93 7.71 -9.57 11.44
C ILE A 93 7.39 -8.07 11.43
N GLY A 94 7.80 -7.35 10.37
CA GLY A 94 7.53 -5.92 10.23
C GLY A 94 6.03 -5.60 10.16
N LEU A 95 5.25 -6.38 9.42
CA LEU A 95 3.80 -6.22 9.34
C LEU A 95 3.10 -6.56 10.67
N THR A 96 3.55 -7.62 11.36
CA THR A 96 3.01 -7.96 12.68
C THR A 96 3.31 -6.86 13.69
N LEU A 97 4.55 -6.35 13.74
CA LEU A 97 4.93 -5.27 14.65
C LEU A 97 4.15 -3.99 14.35
N PHE A 98 3.98 -3.65 13.06
CA PHE A 98 3.14 -2.52 12.65
C PHE A 98 1.71 -2.66 13.17
N TYR A 99 1.12 -3.86 13.09
CA TYR A 99 -0.24 -4.11 13.59
C TYR A 99 -0.34 -4.03 15.12
N VAL A 100 0.68 -4.53 15.83
CA VAL A 100 0.77 -4.40 17.30
C VAL A 100 0.84 -2.93 17.71
N VAL A 101 1.69 -2.13 17.06
CA VAL A 101 1.81 -0.69 17.32
C VAL A 101 0.50 0.02 17.02
N LEU A 102 -0.18 -0.33 15.92
CA LEU A 102 -1.48 0.24 15.58
C LEU A 102 -2.51 -0.01 16.70
N TYR A 103 -2.67 -1.24 17.16
CA TYR A 103 -3.69 -1.53 18.18
C TYR A 103 -3.33 -1.07 19.59
N TRP A 104 -2.08 -1.26 20.00
CA TRP A 104 -1.66 -1.10 21.41
C TRP A 104 -0.97 0.23 21.68
N PHE A 105 -0.32 0.83 20.67
CA PHE A 105 0.46 2.06 20.86
C PHE A 105 0.23 3.09 19.74
N PRO A 106 -1.00 3.57 19.54
CA PRO A 106 -1.31 4.56 18.50
C PRO A 106 -0.59 5.91 18.72
N GLN A 107 -0.13 6.18 19.94
CA GLN A 107 0.66 7.34 20.28
C GLN A 107 1.99 7.40 19.50
N TYR A 108 2.63 6.26 19.20
CA TYR A 108 3.85 6.23 18.38
C TYR A 108 3.59 6.54 16.90
N LEU A 109 2.34 6.36 16.44
CA LEU A 109 1.91 6.79 15.10
C LEU A 109 1.54 8.29 15.07
N GLY A 110 1.55 8.94 16.25
CA GLY A 110 1.28 10.35 16.46
C GLY A 110 -0.18 10.68 16.79
N LEU A 111 -0.95 9.70 17.30
CA LEU A 111 -2.30 9.92 17.79
C LEU A 111 -2.22 10.65 19.13
N ASN A 112 -2.56 11.93 19.14
CA ASN A 112 -2.67 12.72 20.36
C ASN A 112 -4.15 12.97 20.66
N SER A 113 -4.63 12.47 21.81
CA SER A 113 -6.03 12.65 22.23
C SER A 113 -6.32 14.05 22.79
N GLU A 114 -5.27 14.79 23.21
CA GLU A 114 -5.41 16.08 23.89
C GLU A 114 -4.83 17.28 23.10
N SER A 115 -4.10 17.04 22.01
CA SER A 115 -3.48 18.10 21.19
C SER A 115 -3.47 17.73 19.70
N ALA A 116 -2.96 18.62 18.84
CA ALA A 116 -2.86 18.35 17.41
C ALA A 116 -2.09 17.03 17.14
N ASN A 117 -2.60 16.23 16.20
CA ASN A 117 -1.95 15.00 15.77
C ASN A 117 -0.51 15.29 15.34
N THR A 118 0.39 14.37 15.69
CA THR A 118 1.81 14.40 15.31
C THR A 118 2.12 13.23 14.37
N GLY A 119 3.36 13.12 13.88
CA GLY A 119 3.81 11.98 13.08
C GLY A 119 3.04 11.70 11.78
N ILE A 120 2.81 10.42 11.49
CA ILE A 120 2.06 9.96 10.30
C ILE A 120 0.63 10.48 10.32
N ILE A 121 -0.03 10.44 11.48
CA ILE A 121 -1.45 10.81 11.56
C ILE A 121 -1.62 12.29 11.19
N ALA A 122 -0.68 13.15 11.60
CA ALA A 122 -0.63 14.55 11.18
C ALA A 122 -0.50 14.72 9.65
N LEU A 123 0.24 13.83 8.98
CA LEU A 123 0.42 13.86 7.53
C LEU A 123 -0.89 13.55 6.79
N PHE A 124 -1.74 12.72 7.38
CA PHE A 124 -3.06 12.33 6.84
C PHE A 124 -4.21 13.26 7.27
N ASP A 125 -4.00 14.18 8.23
CA ASP A 125 -5.02 15.15 8.66
C ASP A 125 -5.69 15.93 7.52
N PRO A 126 -4.98 16.44 6.49
CA PRO A 126 -5.62 17.19 5.40
C PRO A 126 -6.57 16.30 4.57
N LEU A 127 -6.19 15.04 4.36
CA LEU A 127 -7.01 14.08 3.62
C LEU A 127 -8.25 13.70 4.42
N SER A 128 -8.09 13.47 5.73
CA SER A 128 -9.20 13.12 6.62
C SER A 128 -10.18 14.28 6.79
N LYS A 129 -9.69 15.52 6.93
CA LYS A 129 -10.55 16.71 6.96
C LYS A 129 -11.34 16.90 5.67
N PHE A 130 -10.78 16.52 4.52
CA PHE A 130 -11.50 16.60 3.24
C PHE A 130 -12.63 15.55 3.13
N ILE A 131 -12.35 14.31 3.55
CA ILE A 131 -13.28 13.18 3.39
C ILE A 131 -14.28 13.11 4.55
N ASN A 132 -13.78 13.04 5.78
CA ASN A 132 -14.53 12.80 7.01
C ASN A 132 -14.90 14.11 7.74
N GLY A 133 -14.16 15.21 7.52
CA GLY A 133 -14.44 16.50 8.16
C GLY A 133 -13.84 16.66 9.56
N GLY A 134 -13.15 15.63 10.06
CA GLY A 134 -12.48 15.61 11.37
C GLY A 134 -10.96 15.39 11.28
N PRO A 135 -10.25 15.41 12.43
CA PRO A 135 -8.83 15.02 12.49
C PRO A 135 -8.64 13.55 12.11
N ALA A 136 -7.48 13.21 11.52
CA ALA A 136 -7.21 11.85 11.11
C ALA A 136 -7.13 10.91 12.33
N SER A 137 -7.73 9.72 12.20
CA SER A 137 -7.56 8.65 13.17
C SER A 137 -6.55 7.62 12.68
N GLN A 138 -6.03 6.80 13.59
CA GLN A 138 -5.23 5.63 13.24
C GLN A 138 -5.94 4.69 12.24
N TRP A 139 -7.26 4.57 12.35
CA TRP A 139 -8.10 3.75 11.47
C TRP A 139 -8.23 4.37 10.08
N PHE A 140 -8.31 5.70 10.01
CA PHE A 140 -8.31 6.43 8.75
C PHE A 140 -7.00 6.21 7.97
N VAL A 141 -5.86 6.33 8.65
CA VAL A 141 -4.54 6.09 8.05
C VAL A 141 -4.44 4.66 7.54
N TYR A 142 -4.79 3.69 8.39
CA TYR A 142 -4.78 2.28 8.04
C TYR A 142 -5.70 1.97 6.84
N GLY A 143 -6.95 2.44 6.88
CA GLY A 143 -7.93 2.26 5.82
C GLY A 143 -7.48 2.89 4.50
N THR A 144 -6.87 4.07 4.54
CA THR A 144 -6.35 4.75 3.35
C THR A 144 -5.19 3.97 2.73
N LEU A 145 -4.20 3.59 3.54
CA LEU A 145 -3.05 2.80 3.08
C LEU A 145 -3.50 1.45 2.51
N TYR A 146 -4.46 0.80 3.16
CA TYR A 146 -4.99 -0.48 2.72
C TYR A 146 -5.76 -0.38 1.40
N THR A 147 -6.57 0.67 1.24
CA THR A 147 -7.30 0.94 -0.01
C THR A 147 -6.35 1.19 -1.16
N VAL A 148 -5.31 2.01 -0.94
CA VAL A 148 -4.27 2.27 -1.93
C VAL A 148 -3.50 0.99 -2.27
N ALA A 149 -3.15 0.18 -1.27
CA ALA A 149 -2.47 -1.09 -1.50
C ALA A 149 -3.31 -2.06 -2.34
N ILE A 150 -4.60 -2.23 -2.00
CA ILE A 150 -5.52 -3.07 -2.79
C ILE A 150 -5.67 -2.54 -4.21
N TRP A 151 -5.71 -1.22 -4.40
CA TRP A 151 -5.82 -0.64 -5.72
C TRP A 151 -4.58 -0.91 -6.59
N ILE A 152 -3.38 -0.71 -6.02
CA ILE A 152 -2.10 -0.99 -6.67
C ILE A 152 -1.96 -2.49 -7.00
N PHE A 153 -2.23 -3.37 -6.02
CA PHE A 153 -2.14 -4.80 -6.24
C PHE A 153 -3.23 -5.31 -7.18
N GLY A 154 -4.43 -4.73 -7.14
CA GLY A 154 -5.51 -5.02 -8.06
C GLY A 154 -5.12 -4.70 -9.51
N PHE A 155 -4.53 -3.53 -9.75
CA PHE A 155 -3.98 -3.18 -11.07
C PHE A 155 -2.94 -4.19 -11.55
N LYS A 156 -1.99 -4.56 -10.68
CA LYS A 156 -0.98 -5.59 -10.98
C LYS A 156 -1.62 -6.95 -11.30
N PHE A 157 -2.67 -7.35 -10.57
CA PHE A 157 -3.38 -8.60 -10.80
C PHE A 157 -4.14 -8.59 -12.12
N ILE A 158 -4.83 -7.49 -12.46
CA ILE A 158 -5.51 -7.34 -13.75
C ILE A 158 -4.50 -7.48 -14.90
N LEU A 159 -3.32 -6.87 -14.79
CA LEU A 159 -2.24 -7.03 -15.78
C LEU A 159 -1.73 -8.48 -15.86
N LYS A 160 -1.52 -9.14 -14.72
CA LYS A 160 -1.05 -10.53 -14.65
C LYS A 160 -2.05 -11.51 -15.27
N TYR A 161 -3.35 -11.31 -15.05
CA TYR A 161 -4.43 -12.18 -15.49
C TYR A 161 -5.25 -11.62 -16.65
N ARG A 162 -4.67 -10.71 -17.46
CA ARG A 162 -5.38 -10.00 -18.54
C ARG A 162 -6.10 -10.88 -19.57
N HIS A 163 -5.73 -12.16 -19.66
CA HIS A 163 -6.32 -13.15 -20.57
C HIS A 163 -7.44 -13.99 -19.93
N ASN A 164 -7.69 -13.86 -18.62
CA ASN A 164 -8.74 -14.58 -17.90
C ASN A 164 -9.81 -13.59 -17.40
N ARG A 165 -10.99 -13.61 -18.03
CA ARG A 165 -12.11 -12.72 -17.68
C ARG A 165 -12.59 -12.91 -16.24
N TYR A 166 -12.56 -14.13 -15.73
CA TYR A 166 -13.01 -14.44 -14.37
C TYR A 166 -12.15 -13.74 -13.31
N GLU A 167 -10.82 -13.82 -13.43
CA GLU A 167 -9.90 -13.22 -12.46
C GLU A 167 -9.93 -11.68 -12.50
N ILE A 168 -10.16 -11.09 -13.68
CA ILE A 168 -10.34 -9.64 -13.82
C ILE A 168 -11.62 -9.21 -13.08
N ILE A 169 -12.76 -9.87 -13.34
CA ILE A 169 -14.04 -9.54 -12.69
C ILE A 169 -13.93 -9.69 -11.18
N ARG A 170 -13.30 -10.77 -10.69
CA ARG A 170 -13.04 -10.99 -9.26
C ARG A 170 -12.23 -9.85 -8.66
N THR A 171 -11.15 -9.45 -9.32
CA THR A 171 -10.28 -8.38 -8.83
C THR A 171 -11.01 -7.03 -8.81
N CYS A 172 -11.75 -6.70 -9.87
CA CYS A 172 -12.58 -5.50 -9.92
C CYS A 172 -13.64 -5.48 -8.83
N SER A 173 -14.27 -6.62 -8.56
CA SER A 173 -15.25 -6.76 -7.48
C SER A 173 -14.62 -6.47 -6.11
N VAL A 174 -13.48 -7.09 -5.80
CA VAL A 174 -12.76 -6.84 -4.54
C VAL A 174 -12.36 -5.37 -4.41
N MET A 175 -11.84 -4.75 -5.46
CA MET A 175 -11.48 -3.32 -5.43
C MET A 175 -12.71 -2.42 -5.20
N PHE A 176 -13.84 -2.73 -5.82
CA PHE A 176 -15.08 -1.97 -5.66
C PHE A 176 -15.64 -2.10 -4.24
N PHE A 177 -15.77 -3.32 -3.72
CA PHE A 177 -16.26 -3.54 -2.36
C PHE A 177 -15.31 -2.97 -1.31
N GLN A 178 -14.00 -3.06 -1.53
CA GLN A 178 -13.02 -2.47 -0.64
C GLN A 178 -13.14 -0.94 -0.58
N LEU A 179 -13.15 -0.27 -1.72
CA LEU A 179 -13.21 1.19 -1.76
C LEU A 179 -14.58 1.68 -1.28
N GLY A 180 -15.66 1.09 -1.79
CA GLY A 180 -17.02 1.49 -1.45
C GLY A 180 -17.40 1.14 -0.02
N PHE A 181 -17.44 -0.16 0.30
CA PHE A 181 -18.01 -0.63 1.56
C PHE A 181 -17.04 -0.57 2.74
N ALA A 182 -15.75 -0.87 2.52
CA ALA A 182 -14.80 -0.92 3.63
C ALA A 182 -14.15 0.45 3.93
N PHE A 183 -14.12 1.37 2.96
CA PHE A 183 -13.50 2.69 3.15
C PHE A 183 -14.51 3.83 3.07
N LEU A 184 -15.24 3.96 1.96
CA LEU A 184 -16.09 5.14 1.74
C LEU A 184 -17.31 5.18 2.67
N ILE A 185 -17.98 4.04 2.89
CA ILE A 185 -19.18 3.99 3.77
C ILE A 185 -18.85 4.36 5.22
N PRO A 186 -17.84 3.74 5.90
CA PRO A 186 -17.50 4.12 7.28
C PRO A 186 -17.08 5.58 7.42
N GLU A 187 -16.33 6.10 6.45
CA GLU A 187 -15.85 7.48 6.46
C GLU A 187 -16.98 8.51 6.26
N ILE A 188 -17.94 8.23 5.37
CA ILE A 188 -19.13 9.07 5.20
C ILE A 188 -20.03 8.98 6.44
N LEU A 189 -20.18 7.81 7.05
CA LEU A 189 -20.96 7.64 8.28
C LEU A 189 -20.35 8.40 9.46
N ALA A 190 -19.02 8.41 9.57
CA ALA A 190 -18.31 9.19 10.58
C ALA A 190 -18.53 10.70 10.40
N ARG A 191 -18.55 11.19 9.14
CA ARG A 191 -18.89 12.60 8.82
C ARG A 191 -20.32 12.98 9.21
N LEU A 192 -21.23 12.01 9.23
CA LEU A 192 -22.63 12.18 9.61
C LEU A 192 -22.90 11.97 11.12
N ASN A 193 -21.85 11.97 11.94
CA ASN A 193 -21.92 12.01 13.41
C ASN A 193 -22.53 10.74 14.05
N LYS A 194 -22.37 9.56 13.42
CA LYS A 194 -22.66 8.27 14.06
C LYS A 194 -21.36 7.62 14.55
N PRO A 195 -21.30 7.11 15.79
CA PRO A 195 -20.09 6.51 16.32
C PRO A 195 -19.70 5.26 15.53
N TYR A 196 -18.38 5.15 15.32
CA TYR A 196 -17.72 4.00 14.71
C TYR A 196 -17.91 2.79 15.64
N PHE A 197 -18.82 1.88 15.32
CA PHE A 197 -18.90 0.60 16.01
C PHE A 197 -17.85 -0.32 15.39
N ALA A 198 -16.70 -0.40 16.07
CA ALA A 198 -15.69 -1.42 15.86
C ALA A 198 -16.17 -2.79 16.34
#